data_AF-A0A095B9I1-F1
#
_entry.id   AF-A0A095B9I1-F1
#
_cell.length_a   1.000
_cell.length_b   1.000
_cell.length_c   1.000
_cell.angle_alpha   90.00
_cell.angle_beta   90.00
_cell.angle_gamma   90.00
#
_symmetry.space_group_name_H-M   'P 1'
#
loop_
_entity.id
_entity.type
_entity.pdbx_description
1 polymer ?
#
loop_
_entity_poly.entity_id
_entity_poly.type
_entity_poly.pdbx_seq_one_letter_code
_entity_poly.pdbx_strand_id
1 'polypeptide(L)'
;MRSFRTPVSLALPLALVSMLAAPAFADVKDGVDAWQAGNYQAAVAEWRPLAIAGDADAQFNLGQAYKLGRGVPTDLGQAEAWYRRAAKQGHLQAEDNLGLVLFTANRREEAMTFIARSAARGEPRAQYVLGTAHFNGDLAAQDWPRAYALTKRASDAGLAIASARLVQLDNLIPLEQRQRGLAMIPDIERGEQQARLAAVSAATPATPKPAPASPIKTASLPASTPGTSYMPPPVIKAQPAPPSAAKLPEPIRSVAVPPSPVASAAAAAAAEATADAVAATGQPGTTYAPPPASGPLPSAPAPAPAKPAKAEPAPAKSEPVKAVPAPVRVHSGAAASPWRAQLGAFGVDGNARKLWATLEKKNPAFAGRQPYLVKGGKLTRLQAGGFANKGEAESFCAALRKDGQPCLVVDK
;
A
#
# COMPACT_ATOMS: atom_id res chain seq x y z
N MET A 1 -32.52 -40.50 -89.43
CA MET A 1 -32.04 -41.48 -88.43
C MET A 1 -31.35 -40.72 -87.31
N ARG A 2 -31.62 -41.13 -86.07
CA ARG A 2 -31.17 -40.52 -84.81
C ARG A 2 -29.64 -40.50 -84.72
N SER A 3 -29.06 -39.44 -84.14
CA SER A 3 -28.09 -39.64 -83.04
C SER A 3 -27.90 -38.37 -82.21
N PHE A 4 -28.19 -38.53 -80.91
CA PHE A 4 -27.88 -37.63 -79.82
C PHE A 4 -26.38 -37.69 -79.49
N ARG A 5 -25.77 -36.60 -78.99
CA ARG A 5 -25.18 -36.52 -77.62
C ARG A 5 -24.38 -35.22 -77.36
N THR A 6 -24.91 -34.44 -76.41
CA THR A 6 -24.27 -33.76 -75.25
C THR A 6 -23.05 -32.84 -75.45
N PRO A 7 -23.16 -31.52 -75.14
CA PRO A 7 -22.00 -30.70 -74.78
C PRO A 7 -21.58 -30.98 -73.31
N VAL A 8 -20.34 -31.41 -73.12
CA VAL A 8 -19.69 -31.50 -71.81
C VAL A 8 -19.43 -30.08 -71.31
N SER A 9 -20.23 -29.62 -70.35
CA SER A 9 -19.96 -28.41 -69.59
C SER A 9 -18.88 -28.73 -68.55
N LEU A 10 -17.69 -28.12 -68.68
CA LEU A 10 -16.70 -28.09 -67.61
C LEU A 10 -17.26 -27.25 -66.46
N ALA A 11 -17.84 -27.91 -65.46
CA ALA A 11 -18.13 -27.29 -64.18
C ALA A 11 -16.80 -27.14 -63.41
N LEU A 12 -16.30 -25.91 -63.35
CA LEU A 12 -15.21 -25.52 -62.46
C LEU A 12 -15.76 -25.60 -61.01
N PRO A 13 -15.19 -26.40 -60.10
CA PRO A 13 -15.64 -26.38 -58.71
C PRO A 13 -15.17 -25.06 -58.09
N LEU A 14 -16.11 -24.16 -57.80
CA LEU A 14 -15.89 -23.06 -56.87
C LEU A 14 -15.61 -23.68 -55.49
N ALA A 15 -14.34 -23.92 -55.18
CA ALA A 15 -13.91 -24.25 -53.83
C ALA A 15 -14.12 -23.01 -52.96
N LEU A 16 -15.24 -22.96 -52.26
CA LEU A 16 -15.52 -21.98 -51.22
C LEU A 16 -14.53 -22.23 -50.07
N VAL A 17 -13.39 -21.55 -50.08
CA VAL A 17 -12.47 -21.51 -48.93
C VAL A 17 -13.14 -20.62 -47.87
N SER A 18 -13.92 -21.23 -46.99
CA SER A 18 -14.36 -20.59 -45.76
C SER A 18 -13.13 -20.34 -44.89
N MET A 19 -12.58 -19.12 -44.95
CA MET A 19 -11.67 -18.64 -43.92
C MET A 19 -12.45 -18.59 -42.61
N LEU A 20 -12.31 -19.62 -41.78
CA LEU A 20 -12.58 -19.51 -40.36
C LEU A 20 -11.56 -18.52 -39.80
N ALA A 21 -11.93 -17.25 -39.72
CA ALA A 21 -11.23 -16.30 -38.89
C ALA A 21 -11.27 -16.87 -37.46
N ALA A 22 -10.12 -17.34 -36.96
CA ALA A 22 -9.99 -17.65 -35.55
C ALA A 22 -10.39 -16.38 -34.79
N PRO A 23 -11.18 -16.48 -33.71
CA PRO A 23 -11.49 -15.32 -32.90
C PRO A 23 -10.16 -14.71 -32.46
N ALA A 24 -9.93 -13.44 -32.79
CA ALA A 24 -8.85 -12.69 -32.19
C ALA A 24 -9.11 -12.75 -30.67
N PHE A 25 -8.26 -13.47 -29.94
CA PHE A 25 -8.36 -13.49 -28.49
C PHE A 25 -8.10 -12.06 -28.04
N ALA A 26 -9.12 -11.41 -27.49
CA ALA A 26 -8.98 -10.10 -26.86
C ALA A 26 -7.76 -10.14 -25.94
N ASP A 27 -6.84 -9.21 -26.10
CA ASP A 27 -5.71 -9.06 -25.20
C ASP A 27 -5.93 -7.84 -24.28
N VAL A 28 -5.16 -7.77 -23.19
CA VAL A 28 -5.27 -6.63 -22.26
C VAL A 28 -4.97 -5.31 -22.97
N LYS A 29 -4.14 -5.36 -24.02
CA LYS A 29 -3.68 -4.20 -24.78
C LYS A 29 -4.81 -3.58 -25.60
N ASP A 30 -5.73 -4.34 -26.17
CA ASP A 30 -6.90 -3.80 -26.88
C ASP A 30 -7.70 -2.87 -25.97
N GLY A 31 -7.93 -3.28 -24.72
CA GLY A 31 -8.58 -2.43 -23.74
C GLY A 31 -7.74 -1.20 -23.33
N VAL A 32 -6.40 -1.33 -23.27
CA VAL A 32 -5.50 -0.19 -23.00
C VAL A 32 -5.52 0.83 -24.14
N ASP A 33 -5.51 0.37 -25.39
CA ASP A 33 -5.58 1.22 -26.57
C ASP A 33 -6.93 1.95 -26.63
N ALA A 34 -8.03 1.24 -26.35
CA ALA A 34 -9.36 1.85 -26.22
C ALA A 34 -9.42 2.90 -25.10
N TRP A 35 -8.79 2.64 -23.96
CA TRP A 35 -8.71 3.58 -22.83
C TRP A 35 -7.93 4.84 -23.21
N GLN A 36 -6.78 4.70 -23.88
CA GLN A 36 -5.96 5.82 -24.34
C GLN A 36 -6.68 6.68 -25.39
N ALA A 37 -7.56 6.07 -26.19
CA ALA A 37 -8.44 6.78 -27.12
C ALA A 37 -9.65 7.45 -26.43
N GLY A 38 -9.78 7.35 -25.11
CA GLY A 38 -10.92 7.87 -24.35
C GLY A 38 -12.20 7.03 -24.47
N ASN A 39 -12.14 5.87 -25.14
CA ASN A 39 -13.27 4.95 -25.27
C ASN A 39 -13.34 3.99 -24.07
N TYR A 40 -13.69 4.55 -22.92
CA TYR A 40 -13.67 3.82 -21.65
C TYR A 40 -14.68 2.66 -21.59
N GLN A 41 -15.82 2.76 -22.27
CA GLN A 41 -16.79 1.66 -22.32
C GLN A 41 -16.25 0.46 -23.08
N ALA A 42 -15.60 0.69 -24.23
CA ALA A 42 -14.92 -0.38 -24.96
C ALA A 42 -13.77 -0.97 -24.16
N ALA A 43 -12.95 -0.14 -23.52
CA ALA A 43 -11.85 -0.62 -22.65
C ALA A 43 -12.35 -1.57 -21.55
N VAL A 44 -13.44 -1.21 -20.86
CA VAL A 44 -14.07 -2.07 -19.86
C VAL A 44 -14.62 -3.35 -20.48
N ALA A 45 -15.22 -3.26 -21.67
CA ALA A 45 -15.76 -4.43 -22.36
C ALA A 45 -14.67 -5.44 -22.71
N GLU A 46 -13.49 -4.98 -23.14
CA GLU A 46 -12.33 -5.83 -23.43
C GLU A 46 -11.71 -6.43 -22.15
N TRP A 47 -11.52 -5.62 -21.10
CA TRP A 47 -10.87 -6.11 -19.88
C TRP A 47 -11.75 -7.04 -19.05
N ARG A 48 -13.07 -6.88 -19.06
CA ARG A 48 -13.97 -7.66 -18.20
C ARG A 48 -13.84 -9.18 -18.38
N PRO A 49 -13.92 -9.77 -19.59
CA PRO A 49 -13.76 -11.21 -19.76
C PRO A 49 -12.37 -11.71 -19.31
N LEU A 50 -11.30 -10.95 -19.59
CA LEU A 50 -9.94 -11.29 -19.17
C LEU A 50 -9.77 -11.25 -17.65
N ALA A 51 -10.33 -10.22 -17.01
CA ALA A 51 -10.30 -10.08 -15.55
C ALA A 51 -11.04 -11.24 -14.85
N ILE A 52 -12.17 -11.67 -15.43
CA ILE A 52 -12.93 -12.86 -14.98
C ILE A 52 -12.11 -14.14 -15.19
N ALA A 53 -11.40 -14.25 -16.31
CA ALA A 53 -10.52 -15.37 -16.62
C ALA A 53 -9.26 -15.44 -15.74
N GLY A 54 -8.99 -14.40 -14.95
CA GLY A 54 -7.90 -14.39 -13.96
C GLY A 54 -6.72 -13.51 -14.33
N ASP A 55 -6.73 -12.84 -15.49
CA ASP A 55 -5.62 -11.99 -15.91
C ASP A 55 -5.42 -10.82 -14.93
N ALA A 56 -4.21 -10.72 -14.35
CA ALA A 56 -3.91 -9.77 -13.29
C ALA A 56 -3.91 -8.32 -13.78
N ASP A 57 -3.46 -8.07 -15.02
CA ASP A 57 -3.40 -6.74 -15.61
C ASP A 57 -4.82 -6.25 -15.95
N ALA A 58 -5.66 -7.12 -16.51
CA ALA A 58 -7.07 -6.85 -16.73
C ALA A 58 -7.83 -6.59 -15.42
N GLN A 59 -7.56 -7.38 -14.37
CA GLN A 59 -8.12 -7.14 -13.04
C GLN A 59 -7.70 -5.77 -12.50
N PHE A 60 -6.42 -5.40 -12.62
CA PHE A 60 -5.95 -4.08 -12.23
C PHE A 60 -6.67 -2.97 -13.01
N ASN A 61 -6.75 -3.08 -14.33
CA ASN A 61 -7.38 -2.10 -15.20
C ASN A 61 -8.88 -1.95 -14.93
N LEU A 62 -9.59 -3.05 -14.68
CA LEU A 62 -11.00 -3.01 -14.29
C LEU A 62 -11.17 -2.35 -12.91
N GLY A 63 -10.25 -2.60 -11.97
CA GLY A 63 -10.22 -1.89 -10.69
C GLY A 63 -10.04 -0.38 -10.86
N GLN A 64 -9.17 0.04 -11.77
CA GLN A 64 -8.98 1.46 -12.13
C GLN A 64 -10.24 2.07 -12.74
N ALA A 65 -10.93 1.36 -13.64
CA ALA A 65 -12.18 1.82 -14.23
C ALA A 65 -13.25 2.11 -13.17
N TYR A 66 -13.45 1.20 -12.21
CA TYR A 66 -14.37 1.40 -11.09
C TYR A 66 -13.94 2.50 -10.13
N LYS A 67 -12.64 2.64 -9.86
CA LYS A 67 -12.13 3.72 -9.00
C LYS A 67 -12.38 5.10 -9.61
N LEU A 68 -12.22 5.23 -10.92
CA LEU A 68 -12.30 6.50 -11.64
C LEU A 68 -13.70 6.81 -12.17
N GLY A 69 -14.62 5.83 -12.18
CA GLY A 69 -15.93 6.00 -12.81
C GLY A 69 -15.87 6.13 -14.33
N ARG A 70 -14.82 5.56 -14.97
CA ARG A 70 -14.58 5.65 -16.41
C ARG A 70 -15.05 4.36 -17.08
N GLY A 71 -16.06 4.45 -17.95
CA GLY A 71 -16.68 3.30 -18.63
C GLY A 71 -17.62 2.47 -17.75
N VAL A 72 -17.59 2.68 -16.44
CA VAL A 72 -18.49 2.12 -15.41
C VAL A 72 -18.79 3.18 -14.36
N PRO A 73 -19.91 3.12 -13.61
CA PRO A 73 -20.12 3.97 -12.45
C PRO A 73 -19.01 3.80 -11.39
N THR A 74 -18.68 4.87 -10.68
CA THR A 74 -17.70 4.83 -9.59
C THR A 74 -18.16 3.86 -8.50
N ASP A 75 -17.30 2.90 -8.15
CA ASP A 75 -17.53 1.93 -7.08
C ASP A 75 -16.19 1.51 -6.45
N LEU A 76 -15.86 2.10 -5.30
CA LEU A 76 -14.62 1.79 -4.60
C LEU A 76 -14.59 0.37 -4.02
N GLY A 77 -15.75 -0.24 -3.75
CA GLY A 77 -15.83 -1.63 -3.29
C GLY A 77 -15.48 -2.61 -4.40
N GLN A 78 -15.95 -2.36 -5.62
CA GLN A 78 -15.54 -3.12 -6.80
C GLN A 78 -14.07 -2.90 -7.12
N ALA A 79 -13.60 -1.65 -7.09
CA ALA A 79 -12.19 -1.34 -7.28
C ALA A 79 -11.30 -2.12 -6.30
N GLU A 80 -11.64 -2.09 -5.01
CA GLU A 80 -10.95 -2.87 -3.97
C GLU A 80 -10.94 -4.37 -4.28
N ALA A 81 -12.09 -4.94 -4.65
CA ALA A 81 -12.22 -6.36 -4.94
C ALA A 81 -11.31 -6.78 -6.11
N TRP A 82 -11.26 -5.98 -7.17
CA TRP A 82 -10.39 -6.23 -8.32
C TRP A 82 -8.92 -6.04 -8.01
N TYR A 83 -8.54 -4.97 -7.30
CA TYR A 83 -7.16 -4.79 -6.86
C TYR A 83 -6.69 -5.92 -5.94
N ARG A 84 -7.53 -6.41 -5.01
CA ARG A 84 -7.19 -7.57 -4.18
C ARG A 84 -6.89 -8.81 -5.02
N ARG A 85 -7.64 -9.06 -6.08
CA ARG A 85 -7.40 -10.22 -6.97
C ARG A 85 -6.06 -10.07 -7.68
N ALA A 86 -5.79 -8.92 -8.30
CA ALA A 86 -4.52 -8.68 -8.99
C ALA A 86 -3.32 -8.69 -8.01
N ALA A 87 -3.45 -8.05 -6.84
CA ALA A 87 -2.40 -8.00 -5.83
C ALA A 87 -2.06 -9.39 -5.25
N LYS A 88 -3.04 -10.29 -5.13
CA LYS A 88 -2.79 -11.71 -4.73
C LYS A 88 -1.91 -12.46 -5.73
N GLN A 89 -1.89 -12.01 -6.98
CA GLN A 89 -1.05 -12.56 -8.05
C GLN A 89 0.31 -11.84 -8.14
N GLY A 90 0.62 -10.93 -7.21
CA GLY A 90 1.87 -10.16 -7.21
C GLY A 90 1.84 -8.90 -8.08
N HIS A 91 0.68 -8.48 -8.60
CA HIS A 91 0.58 -7.27 -9.40
C HIS A 91 0.83 -6.01 -8.54
N LEU A 92 2.00 -5.39 -8.73
CA LEU A 92 2.50 -4.33 -7.83
C LEU A 92 1.63 -3.07 -7.86
N GLN A 93 1.21 -2.60 -9.05
CA GLN A 93 0.37 -1.39 -9.12
C GLN A 93 -1.03 -1.62 -8.49
N ALA A 94 -1.54 -2.84 -8.51
CA ALA A 94 -2.79 -3.19 -7.83
C ALA A 94 -2.59 -3.18 -6.31
N GLU A 95 -1.45 -3.69 -5.83
CA GLU A 95 -1.07 -3.61 -4.42
C GLU A 95 -0.96 -2.16 -3.93
N ASP A 96 -0.29 -1.31 -4.71
CA ASP A 96 -0.13 0.11 -4.40
C ASP A 96 -1.49 0.82 -4.31
N ASN A 97 -2.38 0.58 -5.28
CA ASN A 97 -3.72 1.17 -5.29
C ASN A 97 -4.63 0.58 -4.21
N LEU A 98 -4.49 -0.69 -3.86
CA LEU A 98 -5.23 -1.33 -2.78
C LEU A 98 -4.95 -0.63 -1.45
N GLY A 99 -3.67 -0.35 -1.15
CA GLY A 99 -3.30 0.40 0.05
C GLY A 99 -4.00 1.75 0.14
N LEU A 100 -4.02 2.50 -0.96
CA LEU A 100 -4.68 3.82 -1.02
C LEU A 100 -6.20 3.72 -0.90
N VAL A 101 -6.85 2.78 -1.58
CA VAL A 101 -8.31 2.57 -1.48
C VAL A 101 -8.71 2.21 -0.05
N LEU A 102 -7.99 1.28 0.59
CA LEU A 102 -8.23 0.92 1.98
C LEU A 102 -8.06 2.10 2.94
N PHE A 103 -7.04 2.92 2.68
CA PHE A 103 -6.79 4.13 3.48
C PHE A 103 -7.95 5.11 3.36
N THR A 104 -8.44 5.37 2.14
CA THR A 104 -9.60 6.26 1.91
C THR A 104 -10.91 5.69 2.46
N ALA A 105 -11.05 4.36 2.50
CA ALA A 105 -12.17 3.67 3.12
C ALA A 105 -12.10 3.64 4.67
N ASN A 106 -11.21 4.44 5.27
CA ASN A 106 -10.94 4.50 6.72
C ASN A 106 -10.47 3.16 7.35
N ARG A 107 -9.99 2.22 6.53
CA ARG A 107 -9.39 0.95 6.97
C ARG A 107 -7.87 1.10 7.06
N ARG A 108 -7.45 2.15 7.77
CA ARG A 108 -6.06 2.66 7.73
C ARG A 108 -5.04 1.66 8.27
N GLU A 109 -5.39 0.92 9.34
CA GLU A 109 -4.53 -0.15 9.88
C GLU A 109 -4.25 -1.25 8.85
N GLU A 110 -5.28 -1.72 8.15
CA GLU A 110 -5.14 -2.72 7.09
C GLU A 110 -4.33 -2.16 5.91
N ALA A 111 -4.57 -0.90 5.56
CA ALA A 111 -3.83 -0.21 4.52
C ALA A 111 -2.32 -0.15 4.80
N MET A 112 -1.90 0.00 6.07
CA MET A 112 -0.49 0.22 6.40
C MET A 112 0.44 -0.90 5.92
N THR A 113 -0.02 -2.15 5.90
CA THR A 113 0.77 -3.27 5.36
C THR A 113 1.08 -3.08 3.86
N PHE A 114 0.12 -2.57 3.10
CA PHE A 114 0.28 -2.27 1.67
C PHE A 114 1.07 -0.98 1.47
N ILE A 115 0.76 0.07 2.23
CA ILE A 115 1.45 1.36 2.16
C ILE A 115 2.94 1.21 2.48
N ALA A 116 3.31 0.46 3.53
CA ALA A 116 4.69 0.24 3.88
C ALA A 116 5.47 -0.48 2.77
N ARG A 117 4.89 -1.53 2.18
CA ARG A 117 5.51 -2.27 1.05
C ARG A 117 5.63 -1.42 -0.21
N SER A 118 4.60 -0.62 -0.51
CA SER A 118 4.58 0.28 -1.67
C SER A 118 5.61 1.41 -1.51
N ALA A 119 5.69 2.02 -0.33
CA ALA A 119 6.69 3.02 0.00
C ALA A 119 8.11 2.44 -0.04
N ALA A 120 8.28 1.20 0.42
CA ALA A 120 9.54 0.48 0.33
C ALA A 120 9.97 0.19 -1.11
N ARG A 121 9.08 0.23 -2.11
CA ARG A 121 9.42 0.16 -3.55
C ARG A 121 9.58 1.55 -4.19
N GLY A 122 9.38 2.61 -3.43
CA GLY A 122 9.49 3.99 -3.89
C GLY A 122 8.22 4.58 -4.48
N GLU A 123 7.04 4.02 -4.18
CA GLU A 123 5.77 4.61 -4.66
C GLU A 123 5.52 5.96 -3.95
N PRO A 124 5.45 7.09 -4.68
CA PRO A 124 5.47 8.42 -4.06
C PRO A 124 4.29 8.73 -3.13
N ARG A 125 3.09 8.25 -3.47
CA ARG A 125 1.89 8.50 -2.65
C ARG A 125 1.97 7.71 -1.35
N ALA A 126 2.46 6.48 -1.39
CA ALA A 126 2.68 5.65 -0.22
C ALA A 126 3.80 6.18 0.66
N GLN A 127 4.90 6.67 0.08
CA GLN A 127 5.95 7.39 0.81
C GLN A 127 5.38 8.61 1.54
N TYR A 128 4.53 9.39 0.88
CA TYR A 128 3.86 10.55 1.50
C TYR A 128 2.94 10.15 2.67
N VAL A 129 2.11 9.11 2.49
CA VAL A 129 1.23 8.59 3.55
C VAL A 129 2.04 8.06 4.74
N LEU A 130 3.06 7.24 4.47
CA LEU A 130 3.94 6.68 5.51
C LEU A 130 4.74 7.79 6.23
N GLY A 131 5.23 8.79 5.49
CA GLY A 131 5.90 9.95 6.05
C GLY A 131 4.98 10.75 6.99
N THR A 132 3.72 10.93 6.61
CA THR A 132 2.70 11.57 7.45
C THR A 132 2.42 10.75 8.72
N ALA A 133 2.33 9.43 8.61
CA ALA A 133 2.15 8.53 9.76
C ALA A 133 3.33 8.62 10.74
N HIS A 134 4.57 8.63 10.25
CA HIS A 134 5.76 8.83 11.08
C HIS A 134 5.83 10.23 11.71
N PHE A 135 5.31 11.26 11.05
CA PHE A 135 5.25 12.58 11.66
C PHE A 135 4.27 12.60 12.85
N ASN A 136 3.07 12.05 12.65
CA ASN A 136 1.97 12.06 13.61
C ASN A 136 2.14 11.05 14.75
N GLY A 137 2.74 9.89 14.50
CA GLY A 137 2.84 8.80 15.47
C GLY A 137 1.54 8.01 15.67
N ASP A 138 0.62 7.99 14.70
CA ASP A 138 -0.72 7.38 14.81
C ASP A 138 -0.84 5.99 14.18
N LEU A 139 -0.19 5.77 13.03
CA LEU A 139 -0.20 4.51 12.27
C LEU A 139 1.20 3.89 12.09
N ALA A 140 2.21 4.65 12.47
CA ALA A 140 3.60 4.22 12.54
C ALA A 140 4.23 4.89 13.76
N ALA A 141 5.30 4.31 14.30
CA ALA A 141 6.03 4.96 15.39
C ALA A 141 6.52 6.35 14.94
N GLN A 142 6.42 7.34 15.84
CA GLN A 142 6.84 8.69 15.52
C GLN A 142 8.35 8.72 15.21
N ASP A 143 8.70 9.22 14.03
CA ASP A 143 10.07 9.31 13.51
C ASP A 143 10.17 10.51 12.56
N TRP A 144 10.52 11.68 13.10
CA TRP A 144 10.59 12.91 12.31
C TRP A 144 11.66 12.90 11.21
N PRO A 145 12.88 12.37 11.44
CA PRO A 145 13.85 12.18 10.37
C PRO A 145 13.29 11.36 9.21
N ARG A 146 12.69 10.19 9.49
CA ARG A 146 12.10 9.33 8.45
C ARG A 146 10.90 9.97 7.79
N ALA A 147 10.05 10.67 8.55
CA ALA A 147 8.92 11.42 8.01
C ALA A 147 9.36 12.47 6.98
N TYR A 148 10.40 13.24 7.32
CA TYR A 148 10.98 14.24 6.43
C TYR A 148 11.60 13.59 5.19
N ALA A 149 12.39 12.53 5.37
CA ALA A 149 13.04 11.79 4.28
C ALA A 149 12.02 11.24 3.27
N LEU A 150 10.98 10.54 3.74
CA LEU A 150 9.95 9.97 2.89
C LEU A 150 9.12 11.06 2.17
N THR A 151 8.80 12.16 2.85
CA THR A 151 8.10 13.29 2.23
C THR A 151 8.97 13.96 1.16
N LYS A 152 10.28 14.08 1.41
CA LYS A 152 11.25 14.59 0.42
C LYS A 152 11.35 13.67 -0.79
N ARG A 153 11.49 12.35 -0.59
CA ARG A 153 11.49 11.34 -1.68
C ARG A 153 10.25 11.45 -2.55
N ALA A 154 9.07 11.57 -1.93
CA ALA A 154 7.81 11.73 -2.65
C ALA A 154 7.75 13.06 -3.43
N SER A 155 8.22 14.16 -2.84
CA SER A 155 8.33 15.46 -3.51
C SER A 155 9.28 15.41 -4.71
N ASP A 156 10.44 14.76 -4.56
CA ASP A 156 11.44 14.64 -5.64
C ASP A 156 10.94 13.78 -6.79
N ALA A 157 10.04 12.83 -6.51
CA ALA A 157 9.32 12.07 -7.51
C ALA A 157 8.17 12.86 -8.18
N GLY A 158 8.01 14.16 -7.87
CA GLY A 158 7.04 15.05 -8.51
C GLY A 158 5.66 15.10 -7.84
N LEU A 159 5.50 14.53 -6.65
CA LEU A 159 4.21 14.56 -5.95
C LEU A 159 3.95 15.94 -5.33
N ALA A 160 3.15 16.78 -5.99
CA ALA A 160 2.91 18.17 -5.60
C ALA A 160 2.41 18.35 -4.14
N ILE A 161 1.53 17.46 -3.67
CA ILE A 161 1.07 17.49 -2.26
C ILE A 161 2.21 17.23 -1.28
N ALA A 162 3.19 16.40 -1.63
CA ALA A 162 4.38 16.19 -0.83
C ALA A 162 5.31 17.40 -0.84
N SER A 163 5.47 18.08 -1.99
CA SER A 163 6.22 19.33 -2.08
C SER A 163 5.63 20.42 -1.19
N ALA A 164 4.30 20.61 -1.24
CA ALA A 164 3.60 21.57 -0.38
C ALA A 164 3.74 21.19 1.11
N ARG A 165 3.66 19.89 1.44
CA ARG A 165 3.84 19.42 2.81
C ARG A 165 5.27 19.61 3.31
N LEU A 166 6.27 19.42 2.45
CA LEU A 166 7.68 19.56 2.81
C LEU A 166 7.99 20.96 3.34
N VAL A 167 7.44 22.00 2.70
CA VAL A 167 7.56 23.40 3.15
C VAL A 167 6.98 23.60 4.57
N GLN A 168 5.89 22.91 4.90
CA GLN A 168 5.36 22.94 6.27
C GLN A 168 6.30 22.22 7.23
N LEU A 169 6.83 21.05 6.84
CA LEU A 169 7.76 20.29 7.66
C LEU A 169 9.06 21.04 7.93
N ASP A 170 9.52 21.90 7.03
CA ASP A 170 10.68 22.77 7.25
C ASP A 170 10.54 23.69 8.46
N ASN A 171 9.30 24.08 8.77
CA ASN A 171 8.97 24.92 9.92
C ASN A 171 8.62 24.12 11.17
N LEU A 172 8.15 22.88 11.00
CA LEU A 172 7.64 22.04 12.10
C LEU A 172 8.70 21.08 12.66
N ILE A 173 9.67 20.65 11.85
CA ILE A 173 10.70 19.69 12.24
C ILE A 173 12.01 20.45 12.53
N PRO A 174 12.62 20.26 13.72
CA PRO A 174 13.91 20.88 14.04
C PRO A 174 14.97 20.59 12.99
N LEU A 175 15.84 21.57 12.70
CA LEU A 175 16.87 21.47 11.66
C LEU A 175 17.70 20.19 11.74
N GLU A 176 18.16 19.84 12.95
CA GLU A 176 18.94 18.62 13.23
C GLU A 176 18.21 17.33 12.81
N GLN A 177 16.89 17.29 12.99
CA GLN A 177 16.07 16.13 12.62
C GLN A 177 15.86 16.08 11.10
N ARG A 178 15.70 17.23 10.44
CA ARG A 178 15.64 17.33 8.97
C ARG A 178 16.95 16.90 8.33
N GLN A 179 18.09 17.34 8.87
CA GLN A 179 19.41 16.93 8.40
C GLN A 179 19.62 15.42 8.50
N ARG A 180 19.21 14.80 9.61
CA ARG A 180 19.19 13.33 9.73
C ARG A 180 18.26 12.66 8.71
N GLY A 181 17.10 13.24 8.44
CA GLY A 181 16.19 12.79 7.39
C GLY A 181 16.80 12.86 5.99
N LEU A 182 17.52 13.94 5.68
CA LEU A 182 18.24 14.07 4.40
C LEU A 182 19.39 13.07 4.29
N ALA A 183 20.12 12.83 5.38
CA ALA A 183 21.26 11.91 5.40
C ALA A 183 20.86 10.44 5.14
N MET A 184 19.62 10.04 5.45
CA MET A 184 19.15 8.66 5.22
C MET A 184 18.58 8.40 3.81
N ILE A 185 18.38 9.44 2.98
CA ILE A 185 17.81 9.29 1.65
C ILE A 185 18.57 8.28 0.77
N PRO A 186 19.92 8.29 0.70
CA PRO A 186 20.65 7.31 -0.12
C PRO A 186 20.41 5.85 0.28
N ASP A 187 20.25 5.59 1.58
CA ASP A 187 19.96 4.24 2.08
C ASP A 187 18.53 3.83 1.78
N ILE A 188 17.58 4.77 1.87
CA ILE A 188 16.19 4.56 1.44
C ILE A 188 16.16 4.21 -0.05
N GLU A 189 16.82 4.98 -0.91
CA GLU A 189 16.87 4.74 -2.37
C GLU A 189 17.50 3.37 -2.71
N ARG A 190 18.54 2.96 -1.98
CA ARG A 190 19.12 1.62 -2.13
C ARG A 190 18.13 0.53 -1.73
N GLY A 191 17.42 0.72 -0.62
CA GLY A 191 16.34 -0.17 -0.18
C GLY A 191 15.20 -0.26 -1.19
N GLU A 192 14.81 0.87 -1.79
CA GLU A 192 13.81 0.95 -2.87
C GLU A 192 14.21 0.10 -4.07
N GLN A 193 15.45 0.23 -4.51
CA GLN A 193 15.95 -0.54 -5.64
C GLN A 193 15.96 -2.04 -5.33
N GLN A 194 16.41 -2.44 -4.14
CA GLN A 194 16.39 -3.83 -3.71
C GLN A 194 14.97 -4.39 -3.63
N ALA A 195 14.02 -3.63 -3.07
CA ALA A 195 12.63 -4.06 -2.95
C ALA A 195 11.96 -4.20 -4.32
N ARG A 196 12.23 -3.31 -5.28
CA ARG A 196 11.74 -3.44 -6.65
C ARG A 196 12.29 -4.69 -7.35
N LEU A 197 13.59 -4.95 -7.23
CA LEU A 197 14.22 -6.15 -7.80
C LEU A 197 13.68 -7.44 -7.19
N ALA A 198 13.50 -7.47 -5.87
CA ALA A 198 12.89 -8.60 -5.17
C ALA A 198 11.45 -8.84 -5.62
N ALA A 199 10.68 -7.77 -5.80
CA ALA A 199 9.29 -7.85 -6.26
C ALA A 199 9.18 -8.42 -7.70
N VAL A 200 10.04 -7.99 -8.62
CA VAL A 200 10.11 -8.55 -9.99
C VAL A 200 10.50 -10.02 -9.96
N SER A 201 11.49 -10.38 -9.14
CA SER A 201 11.93 -11.78 -8.98
C SER A 201 10.81 -12.66 -8.41
N ALA A 202 10.02 -12.15 -7.47
CA ALA A 202 8.90 -12.87 -6.87
C ALA A 202 7.69 -13.01 -7.81
N ALA A 203 7.51 -12.09 -8.75
CA ALA A 203 6.43 -12.13 -9.75
C ALA A 203 6.75 -13.04 -10.95
N THR A 204 7.99 -13.54 -11.07
CA THR A 204 8.34 -14.48 -12.14
C THR A 204 7.73 -15.85 -11.82
N PRO A 205 6.90 -16.45 -12.71
CA PRO A 205 6.39 -17.80 -12.48
C PRO A 205 7.56 -18.74 -12.23
N ALA A 206 7.43 -19.64 -11.24
CA ALA A 206 8.40 -20.70 -11.05
C ALA A 206 8.63 -21.37 -12.40
N THR A 207 9.86 -21.33 -12.91
CA THR A 207 10.23 -22.05 -14.12
C THR A 207 9.67 -23.46 -13.97
N PRO A 208 8.90 -23.99 -14.94
CA PRO A 208 8.42 -25.35 -14.84
C PRO A 208 9.63 -26.22 -14.54
N LYS A 209 9.56 -26.98 -13.44
CA LYS A 209 10.59 -27.96 -13.06
C LYS A 209 10.97 -28.67 -14.36
N PRO A 210 12.26 -28.64 -14.78
CA PRO A 210 12.64 -29.30 -16.03
C PRO A 210 12.08 -30.71 -15.94
N ALA A 211 11.24 -31.09 -16.91
CA ALA A 211 10.79 -32.46 -17.01
C ALA A 211 12.05 -33.33 -16.87
N PRO A 212 12.01 -34.44 -16.11
CA PRO A 212 13.17 -35.32 -16.00
C PRO A 212 13.69 -35.54 -17.41
N ALA A 213 14.93 -35.12 -17.66
CA ALA A 213 15.51 -35.14 -18.98
C ALA A 213 15.22 -36.53 -19.54
N SER A 214 14.45 -36.61 -20.64
CA SER A 214 14.30 -37.87 -21.35
C SER A 214 15.72 -38.38 -21.56
N PRO A 215 16.03 -39.65 -21.22
CA PRO A 215 17.40 -40.13 -21.30
C PRO A 215 17.91 -39.80 -22.69
N ILE A 216 18.93 -38.94 -22.76
CA ILE A 216 19.62 -38.67 -24.00
C ILE A 216 20.08 -40.04 -24.44
N LYS A 217 19.51 -40.56 -25.53
CA LYS A 217 20.07 -41.72 -26.20
C LYS A 217 21.42 -41.25 -26.72
N THR A 218 22.47 -41.48 -25.95
CA THR A 218 23.82 -41.50 -26.48
C THR A 218 23.81 -42.60 -27.53
N ALA A 219 23.69 -42.23 -28.80
CA ALA A 219 24.06 -43.11 -29.87
C ALA A 219 25.56 -43.38 -29.67
N SER A 220 25.88 -44.57 -29.16
CA SER A 220 27.24 -45.06 -29.11
C SER A 220 27.74 -45.10 -30.55
N LEU A 221 28.56 -44.13 -30.93
CA LEU A 221 29.31 -44.22 -32.17
C LEU A 221 30.22 -45.47 -32.06
N PRO A 222 30.26 -46.36 -33.07
CA PRO A 222 31.16 -47.49 -33.03
C PRO A 222 32.61 -46.99 -32.94
N ALA A 223 33.42 -47.69 -32.14
CA ALA A 223 34.83 -47.37 -31.97
C ALA A 223 35.53 -47.31 -33.34
N SER A 224 36.23 -46.20 -33.62
CA SER A 224 36.99 -46.04 -34.84
C SER A 224 38.11 -47.08 -34.91
N THR A 225 38.13 -47.87 -35.98
CA THR A 225 39.23 -48.78 -36.31
C THR A 225 40.48 -47.96 -36.65
N PRO A 226 41.64 -48.19 -36.00
CA PRO A 226 42.87 -47.53 -36.37
C PRO A 226 43.38 -48.11 -37.70
N GLY A 227 43.50 -47.27 -38.72
CA GLY A 227 44.17 -47.63 -39.96
C GLY A 227 43.46 -47.15 -41.21
N THR A 228 43.51 -45.86 -41.48
CA THR A 228 43.78 -45.31 -42.81
C THR A 228 44.22 -43.85 -42.65
N SER A 229 45.25 -43.49 -43.40
CA SER A 229 45.95 -42.20 -43.36
C SER A 229 44.99 -41.02 -43.51
N TYR A 230 44.88 -40.16 -42.50
CA TYR A 230 44.31 -38.82 -42.63
C TYR A 230 45.44 -37.84 -42.94
N MET A 231 45.41 -37.25 -44.13
CA MET A 231 46.30 -36.15 -44.48
C MET A 231 45.63 -34.83 -44.09
N PRO A 232 46.18 -34.05 -43.13
CA PRO A 232 45.57 -32.80 -42.71
C PRO A 232 45.64 -31.74 -43.83
N PRO A 233 44.63 -30.86 -43.95
CA PRO A 233 44.67 -29.76 -44.92
C PRO A 233 45.79 -28.76 -44.58
N PRO A 234 46.30 -28.00 -45.57
CA PRO A 234 47.45 -27.11 -45.36
C PRO A 234 47.12 -25.98 -44.38
N VAL A 235 48.03 -25.78 -43.43
CA VAL A 235 47.98 -24.71 -42.41
C VAL A 235 48.14 -23.36 -43.10
N ILE A 236 47.08 -22.55 -43.09
CA ILE A 236 47.17 -21.13 -43.45
C ILE A 236 47.90 -20.42 -42.30
N LYS A 237 49.10 -19.91 -42.57
CA LYS A 237 49.84 -19.10 -41.59
C LYS A 237 49.13 -17.75 -41.39
N ALA A 238 48.91 -17.38 -40.14
CA ALA A 238 48.34 -16.10 -39.76
C ALA A 238 49.23 -14.93 -40.20
N GLN A 239 48.63 -13.92 -40.82
CA GLN A 239 49.27 -12.65 -41.15
C GLN A 239 49.45 -11.81 -39.88
N PRO A 240 50.57 -11.05 -39.73
CA PRO A 240 50.76 -10.17 -38.57
C PRO A 240 49.81 -8.97 -38.64
N ALA A 241 49.22 -8.62 -37.49
CA ALA A 241 48.36 -7.45 -37.34
C ALA A 241 49.18 -6.13 -37.48
N PRO A 242 48.61 -5.07 -38.06
CA PRO A 242 49.25 -3.75 -38.06
C PRO A 242 49.25 -3.12 -36.64
N PRO A 243 50.18 -2.21 -36.35
CA PRO A 243 50.34 -1.64 -35.02
C PRO A 243 49.15 -0.78 -34.61
N SER A 244 48.66 -1.03 -33.39
CA SER A 244 47.61 -0.26 -32.72
C SER A 244 48.08 1.17 -32.44
N ALA A 245 47.50 2.14 -33.16
CA ALA A 245 47.52 3.53 -32.75
C ALA A 245 46.38 3.74 -31.74
N ALA A 246 46.75 3.94 -30.48
CA ALA A 246 45.83 4.32 -29.41
C ALA A 246 45.14 5.65 -29.76
N LYS A 247 43.89 5.59 -30.21
CA LYS A 247 42.91 6.66 -30.02
C LYS A 247 41.89 6.14 -29.01
N LEU A 248 41.89 6.76 -27.83
CA LEU A 248 40.83 6.60 -26.84
C LEU A 248 39.49 6.83 -27.55
N PRO A 249 38.49 5.94 -27.41
CA PRO A 249 37.17 6.21 -27.95
C PRO A 249 36.60 7.44 -27.25
N GLU A 250 36.21 8.45 -28.01
CA GLU A 250 35.45 9.58 -27.46
C GLU A 250 34.18 9.05 -26.79
N PRO A 251 33.77 9.62 -25.64
CA PRO A 251 32.56 9.19 -24.95
C PRO A 251 31.37 9.31 -25.90
N ILE A 252 30.66 8.21 -26.08
CA ILE A 252 29.41 8.16 -26.85
C ILE A 252 28.52 9.26 -26.29
N ARG A 253 28.21 10.28 -27.10
CA ARG A 253 27.24 11.31 -26.72
C ARG A 253 25.96 10.59 -26.34
N SER A 254 25.54 10.74 -25.09
CA SER A 254 24.28 10.22 -24.58
C SER A 254 23.15 10.86 -25.39
N VAL A 255 22.64 10.13 -26.38
CA VAL A 255 21.39 10.50 -27.03
C VAL A 255 20.30 10.22 -25.99
N ALA A 256 19.61 11.28 -25.55
CA ALA A 256 18.44 11.15 -24.71
C ALA A 256 17.41 10.30 -25.47
N VAL A 257 17.29 9.04 -25.07
CA VAL A 257 16.24 8.15 -25.58
C VAL A 257 14.92 8.67 -24.99
N PRO A 258 13.96 9.13 -25.82
CA PRO A 258 12.67 9.56 -25.30
C PRO A 258 11.99 8.38 -24.59
N PRO A 259 11.27 8.62 -23.48
CA PRO A 259 10.57 7.56 -22.76
C PRO A 259 9.62 6.81 -23.70
N SER A 260 9.53 5.49 -23.52
CA SER A 260 8.56 4.64 -24.24
C SER A 260 7.17 5.29 -24.23
N PRO A 261 6.38 5.18 -25.31
CA PRO A 261 5.02 5.74 -25.36
C PRO A 261 4.16 5.27 -24.18
N VAL A 262 4.43 4.08 -23.64
CA VAL A 262 3.77 3.54 -22.43
C VAL A 262 4.17 4.31 -21.17
N ALA A 263 5.44 4.70 -21.04
CA ALA A 263 5.92 5.52 -19.93
C ALA A 263 5.45 6.98 -20.03
N SER A 264 5.34 7.53 -21.25
CA SER A 264 4.73 8.84 -21.49
C SER A 264 3.22 8.85 -21.22
N ALA A 265 2.49 7.81 -21.63
CA ALA A 265 1.07 7.68 -21.34
C ALA A 265 0.80 7.48 -19.84
N ALA A 266 1.67 6.74 -19.14
CA ALA A 266 1.60 6.58 -17.69
C ALA A 266 1.90 7.88 -16.94
N ALA A 267 2.86 8.67 -17.40
CA ALA A 267 3.16 10.00 -16.86
C ALA A 267 2.03 11.00 -17.12
N ALA A 268 1.41 10.95 -18.31
CA ALA A 268 0.25 11.77 -18.66
C ALA A 268 -0.98 11.39 -17.83
N ALA A 269 -1.27 10.09 -17.64
CA ALA A 269 -2.34 9.61 -16.79
C ALA A 269 -2.10 9.93 -15.30
N ALA A 270 -0.85 9.96 -14.86
CA ALA A 270 -0.48 10.39 -13.51
C ALA A 270 -0.65 11.90 -13.32
N ALA A 271 -0.28 12.71 -14.33
CA ALA A 271 -0.50 14.16 -14.34
C ALA A 271 -1.99 14.50 -14.38
N GLU A 272 -2.78 13.76 -15.16
CA GLU A 272 -4.23 13.92 -15.29
C GLU A 272 -4.97 13.45 -14.02
N ALA A 273 -4.55 12.36 -13.39
CA ALA A 273 -5.06 11.97 -12.07
C ALA A 273 -4.70 12.97 -10.96
N THR A 274 -3.59 13.71 -11.12
CA THR A 274 -3.20 14.80 -10.22
C THR A 274 -4.03 16.07 -10.50
N ALA A 275 -4.33 16.36 -11.77
CA ALA A 275 -5.22 17.44 -12.18
C ALA A 275 -6.68 17.17 -11.76
N ASP A 276 -7.17 15.94 -11.87
CA ASP A 276 -8.50 15.52 -11.41
C ASP A 276 -8.60 15.53 -9.88
N ALA A 277 -7.52 15.19 -9.16
CA ALA A 277 -7.47 15.35 -7.70
C ALA A 277 -7.48 16.83 -7.26
N VAL A 278 -6.88 17.72 -8.05
CA VAL A 278 -6.94 19.18 -7.84
C VAL A 278 -8.30 19.75 -8.26
N ALA A 279 -8.92 19.27 -9.33
CA ALA A 279 -10.26 19.66 -9.77
C ALA A 279 -11.36 19.17 -8.79
N ALA A 280 -11.17 18.00 -8.17
CA ALA A 280 -12.02 17.49 -7.09
C ALA A 280 -11.92 18.34 -5.80
N THR A 281 -10.83 19.11 -5.62
CA THR A 281 -10.75 20.14 -4.56
C THR A 281 -11.38 21.48 -4.96
N GLY A 282 -11.82 21.64 -6.21
CA GLY A 282 -12.43 22.86 -6.76
C GLY A 282 -13.96 22.86 -6.79
N GLN A 283 -14.65 21.79 -6.36
CA GLN A 283 -16.11 21.84 -6.16
C GLN A 283 -16.44 22.52 -4.82
N PRO A 284 -17.38 23.47 -4.77
CA PRO A 284 -17.75 24.15 -3.54
C PRO A 284 -18.48 23.17 -2.61
N GLY A 285 -17.74 22.53 -1.70
CA GLY A 285 -18.30 21.60 -0.72
C GLY A 285 -17.31 20.75 0.06
N THR A 286 -16.09 20.54 -0.44
CA THR A 286 -15.05 19.81 0.32
C THR A 286 -13.74 20.59 0.35
N THR A 287 -13.77 21.77 0.94
CA THR A 287 -12.55 22.46 1.35
C THR A 287 -11.92 21.69 2.50
N TYR A 288 -10.83 20.97 2.21
CA TYR A 288 -9.86 20.64 3.25
C TYR A 288 -9.35 21.96 3.82
N ALA A 289 -9.90 22.37 4.96
CA ALA A 289 -9.35 23.49 5.71
C ALA A 289 -7.98 23.06 6.25
N PRO A 290 -6.88 23.76 5.94
CA PRO A 290 -5.63 23.51 6.63
C PRO A 290 -5.87 23.66 8.14
N PRO A 291 -5.28 22.80 8.98
CA PRO A 291 -5.42 22.95 10.43
C PRO A 291 -4.94 24.35 10.85
N PRO A 292 -5.59 24.99 11.83
CA PRO A 292 -5.24 26.35 12.23
C PRO A 292 -3.77 26.41 12.60
N ALA A 293 -3.08 27.46 12.13
CA ALA A 293 -1.69 27.72 12.47
C ALA A 293 -1.55 27.72 14.00
N SER A 294 -0.75 26.79 14.52
CA SER A 294 -0.33 26.83 15.92
C SER A 294 0.33 28.18 16.16
N GLY A 295 -0.24 28.98 17.06
CA GLY A 295 0.34 30.27 17.45
C GLY A 295 1.76 30.13 18.01
N PRO A 296 2.47 31.26 18.25
CA PRO A 296 3.86 31.23 18.70
C PRO A 296 4.02 30.41 19.99
N LEU A 297 5.03 29.53 20.01
CA LEU A 297 5.40 28.76 21.20
C LEU A 297 5.86 29.71 22.31
N PRO A 298 5.39 29.54 23.56
CA PRO A 298 5.91 30.29 24.70
C PRO A 298 7.38 29.92 24.98
N SER A 299 8.19 30.91 25.35
CA SER A 299 9.61 30.76 25.67
C SER A 299 9.83 29.78 26.82
N ALA A 300 10.77 28.85 26.65
CA ALA A 300 11.11 27.84 27.64
C ALA A 300 11.63 28.47 28.96
N PRO A 301 11.14 28.05 30.15
CA PRO A 301 11.76 28.44 31.42
C PRO A 301 13.11 27.74 31.63
N ALA A 302 14.09 28.48 32.12
CA ALA A 302 15.41 27.97 32.48
C ALA A 302 15.34 26.87 33.58
N PRO A 303 16.26 25.88 33.59
CA PRO A 303 16.20 24.77 34.54
C PRO A 303 16.65 25.19 35.95
N ALA A 304 15.81 24.91 36.95
CA ALA A 304 16.15 25.05 38.36
C ALA A 304 16.87 23.78 38.89
N PRO A 305 17.80 23.90 39.86
CA PRO A 305 18.74 22.84 40.22
C PRO A 305 18.12 21.71 41.08
N ALA A 306 18.66 20.52 40.89
CA ALA A 306 18.22 19.27 41.51
C ALA A 306 18.38 19.24 43.04
N LYS A 307 17.41 18.61 43.74
CA LYS A 307 17.50 18.23 45.16
C LYS A 307 17.37 16.70 45.34
N PRO A 308 17.95 16.12 46.41
CA PRO A 308 18.34 14.71 46.45
C PRO A 308 17.22 13.77 46.91
N ALA A 309 17.36 12.51 46.51
CA ALA A 309 16.47 11.39 46.84
C ALA A 309 16.38 11.12 48.35
N LYS A 310 15.18 10.73 48.81
CA LYS A 310 14.96 10.20 50.16
C LYS A 310 14.27 8.83 50.09
N ALA A 311 14.69 7.98 51.03
CA ALA A 311 14.61 6.53 51.04
C ALA A 311 13.21 5.91 51.23
N GLU A 312 13.13 4.67 50.78
CA GLU A 312 12.07 3.67 50.91
C GLU A 312 12.00 3.07 52.33
N PRO A 313 10.81 2.68 52.83
CA PRO A 313 10.70 1.72 53.92
C PRO A 313 10.01 0.41 53.52
N ALA A 314 10.58 -0.70 53.98
CA ALA A 314 10.06 -2.08 53.88
C ALA A 314 9.29 -2.49 55.17
N PRO A 315 8.80 -3.75 55.34
CA PRO A 315 7.38 -4.10 55.33
C PRO A 315 6.83 -4.56 56.70
N ALA A 316 5.50 -4.61 56.86
CA ALA A 316 4.84 -5.16 58.06
C ALA A 316 3.78 -6.23 57.73
N LYS A 317 3.74 -7.26 58.58
CA LYS A 317 3.06 -8.56 58.47
C LYS A 317 1.58 -8.54 58.91
N SER A 318 0.86 -9.58 58.44
CA SER A 318 -0.53 -10.05 58.66
C SER A 318 -0.85 -10.48 60.10
N GLU A 319 -2.08 -10.32 60.64
CA GLU A 319 -3.27 -11.25 60.67
C GLU A 319 -4.32 -10.71 61.70
N PRO A 320 -5.54 -11.27 61.96
CA PRO A 320 -6.34 -12.31 61.28
C PRO A 320 -7.84 -11.93 60.98
N VAL A 321 -8.50 -12.81 60.24
CA VAL A 321 -9.87 -12.76 59.68
C VAL A 321 -10.95 -13.21 60.67
N LYS A 322 -12.17 -12.64 60.61
CA LYS A 322 -13.42 -13.34 61.00
C LYS A 322 -14.61 -13.06 60.06
N ALA A 323 -15.15 -14.19 59.58
CA ALA A 323 -16.52 -14.56 59.17
C ALA A 323 -17.21 -13.86 57.98
N VAL A 324 -17.28 -14.64 56.90
CA VAL A 324 -18.03 -14.49 55.65
C VAL A 324 -19.54 -14.72 55.86
N PRO A 325 -20.42 -13.90 55.26
CA PRO A 325 -21.74 -14.32 54.82
C PRO A 325 -21.72 -14.73 53.33
N ALA A 326 -22.54 -15.73 53.01
CA ALA A 326 -22.63 -16.49 51.76
C ALA A 326 -22.59 -15.68 50.43
N PRO A 327 -22.10 -16.29 49.33
CA PRO A 327 -21.80 -15.59 48.09
C PRO A 327 -23.09 -15.17 47.37
N VAL A 328 -23.31 -13.87 47.24
CA VAL A 328 -24.39 -13.36 46.40
C VAL A 328 -23.91 -13.36 44.95
N ARG A 329 -24.25 -14.47 44.29
CA ARG A 329 -24.45 -14.68 42.85
C ARG A 329 -23.44 -13.98 41.93
N VAL A 330 -22.36 -14.72 41.67
CA VAL A 330 -21.65 -14.63 40.39
C VAL A 330 -22.70 -14.84 39.29
N HIS A 331 -22.97 -13.81 38.49
CA HIS A 331 -23.63 -14.03 37.21
C HIS A 331 -22.60 -14.70 36.31
N SER A 332 -22.57 -16.03 36.36
CA SER A 332 -21.94 -16.88 35.36
C SER A 332 -22.76 -16.74 34.08
N GLY A 333 -22.40 -15.80 33.22
CA GLY A 333 -23.13 -15.60 31.97
C GLY A 333 -22.74 -14.33 31.21
N ALA A 334 -21.50 -14.27 30.73
CA ALA A 334 -21.05 -13.61 29.50
C ALA A 334 -19.54 -13.41 29.59
N ALA A 335 -18.81 -13.74 28.51
CA ALA A 335 -17.43 -13.31 28.33
C ALA A 335 -17.29 -11.83 28.76
N ALA A 336 -16.25 -11.48 29.52
CA ALA A 336 -16.03 -10.14 30.07
C ALA A 336 -16.24 -9.08 28.98
N SER A 337 -17.44 -8.48 28.95
CA SER A 337 -17.95 -7.72 27.81
C SER A 337 -16.90 -6.71 27.36
N PRO A 338 -16.59 -6.66 26.06
CA PRO A 338 -15.42 -5.94 25.58
C PRO A 338 -15.72 -4.43 25.48
N TRP A 339 -16.98 -4.03 25.70
CA TRP A 339 -17.41 -2.65 25.64
C TRP A 339 -16.91 -1.78 26.81
N ARG A 340 -16.42 -0.60 26.45
CA ARG A 340 -16.02 0.47 27.35
C ARG A 340 -16.56 1.81 26.88
N ALA A 341 -16.55 2.80 27.76
CA ALA A 341 -16.95 4.17 27.46
C ALA A 341 -15.80 5.12 27.76
N GLN A 342 -15.19 5.69 26.72
CA GLN A 342 -14.10 6.65 26.84
C GLN A 342 -14.62 8.05 27.19
N LEU A 343 -14.15 8.57 28.32
CA LEU A 343 -14.58 9.85 28.90
C LEU A 343 -13.64 11.01 28.54
N GLY A 344 -12.40 10.70 28.13
CA GLY A 344 -11.42 11.69 27.73
C GLY A 344 -10.03 11.08 27.51
N ALA A 345 -9.12 11.89 26.97
CA ALA A 345 -7.71 11.56 26.81
C ALA A 345 -6.85 12.67 27.42
N PHE A 346 -5.85 12.28 28.22
CA PHE A 346 -5.08 13.20 29.04
C PHE A 346 -3.59 13.00 28.81
N GLY A 347 -2.82 14.07 28.69
CA GLY A 347 -1.35 13.98 28.67
C GLY A 347 -0.74 13.60 30.02
N VAL A 348 -1.51 13.66 31.11
CA VAL A 348 -1.08 13.35 32.48
C VAL A 348 -2.13 12.49 33.19
N ASP A 349 -1.72 11.33 33.71
CA ASP A 349 -2.62 10.37 34.37
C ASP A 349 -3.36 10.95 35.57
N GLY A 350 -2.73 11.89 36.28
CA GLY A 350 -3.34 12.57 37.41
C GLY A 350 -4.61 13.33 37.03
N ASN A 351 -4.68 13.91 35.83
CA ASN A 351 -5.87 14.64 35.37
C ASN A 351 -7.00 13.68 35.00
N ALA A 352 -6.68 12.52 34.43
CA ALA A 352 -7.64 11.46 34.17
C ALA A 352 -8.29 10.96 35.47
N ARG A 353 -7.49 10.70 36.50
CA ARG A 353 -7.99 10.28 37.83
C ARG A 353 -8.84 11.36 38.50
N LYS A 354 -8.46 12.63 38.39
CA LYS A 354 -9.26 13.76 38.89
C LYS A 354 -10.61 13.88 38.19
N LEU A 355 -10.66 13.71 36.86
CA LEU A 355 -11.93 13.72 36.13
C LEU A 355 -12.82 12.56 36.61
N TRP A 356 -12.27 11.35 36.75
CA TRP A 356 -13.03 10.20 37.24
C TRP A 356 -13.68 10.49 38.60
N ALA A 357 -12.88 10.90 39.59
CA ALA A 357 -13.39 11.19 40.94
C ALA A 357 -14.45 12.29 40.95
N THR A 358 -14.33 13.28 40.06
CA THR A 358 -15.31 14.36 39.91
C THR A 358 -16.63 13.84 39.35
N LEU A 359 -16.57 13.02 38.29
CA LEU A 359 -17.76 12.46 37.63
C LEU A 359 -18.47 11.43 38.51
N GLU A 360 -17.71 10.57 39.19
CA GLU A 360 -18.23 9.57 40.11
C GLU A 360 -18.99 10.20 41.27
N LYS A 361 -18.48 11.32 41.82
CA LYS A 361 -19.17 12.05 42.89
C LYS A 361 -20.44 12.77 42.42
N LYS A 362 -20.43 13.27 41.17
CA LYS A 362 -21.51 14.12 40.64
C LYS A 362 -22.62 13.34 39.95
N ASN A 363 -22.34 12.13 39.45
CA ASN A 363 -23.28 11.40 38.61
C ASN A 363 -23.46 9.95 39.12
N PRO A 364 -24.68 9.57 39.55
CA PRO A 364 -24.96 8.22 40.04
C PRO A 364 -24.79 7.12 38.97
N ALA A 365 -24.73 7.47 37.69
CA ALA A 365 -24.47 6.50 36.60
C ALA A 365 -23.09 5.82 36.68
N PHE A 366 -22.18 6.35 37.50
CA PHE A 366 -20.87 5.75 37.79
C PHE A 366 -20.91 4.68 38.88
N ALA A 367 -22.03 4.51 39.59
CA ALA A 367 -22.16 3.47 40.61
C ALA A 367 -21.90 2.07 40.00
N GLY A 368 -20.93 1.35 40.56
CA GLY A 368 -20.52 0.03 40.08
C GLY A 368 -19.69 0.03 38.79
N ARG A 369 -19.31 1.20 38.26
CA ARG A 369 -18.41 1.31 37.10
C ARG A 369 -16.95 1.30 37.55
N GLN A 370 -16.09 0.75 36.71
CA GLN A 370 -14.65 0.72 36.98
C GLN A 370 -13.86 1.67 36.06
N PRO A 371 -12.91 2.47 36.60
CA PRO A 371 -12.01 3.27 35.79
C PRO A 371 -10.90 2.43 35.17
N TYR A 372 -10.61 2.73 33.90
CA TYR A 372 -9.46 2.20 33.18
C TYR A 372 -8.64 3.36 32.62
N LEU A 373 -7.34 3.32 32.86
CA LEU A 373 -6.37 4.26 32.30
C LEU A 373 -5.60 3.53 31.21
N VAL A 374 -6.06 3.68 29.97
CA VAL A 374 -5.46 3.01 28.81
C VAL A 374 -4.39 3.91 28.22
N LYS A 375 -3.14 3.46 28.25
CA LYS A 375 -1.99 4.16 27.68
C LYS A 375 -2.00 4.02 26.16
N GLY A 376 -1.96 5.15 25.46
CA GLY A 376 -1.80 5.23 24.00
C GLY A 376 -0.77 6.30 23.67
N GLY A 377 0.48 5.90 23.48
CA GLY A 377 1.60 6.81 23.31
C GLY A 377 1.78 7.75 24.50
N LYS A 378 1.77 9.06 24.26
CA LYS A 378 1.89 10.11 25.30
C LYS A 378 0.56 10.44 26.00
N LEU A 379 -0.55 9.79 25.61
CA LEU A 379 -1.88 10.06 26.14
C LEU A 379 -2.39 8.89 26.97
N THR A 380 -3.15 9.22 28.00
CA THR A 380 -3.88 8.30 28.86
C THR A 380 -5.36 8.50 28.63
N ARG A 381 -6.00 7.51 28.03
CA ARG A 381 -7.45 7.49 27.80
C ARG A 381 -8.13 7.01 29.08
N LEU A 382 -9.01 7.85 29.63
CA LEU A 382 -9.88 7.46 30.72
C LEU A 382 -11.10 6.75 30.14
N GLN A 383 -11.32 5.50 30.54
CA GLN A 383 -12.45 4.70 30.08
C GLN A 383 -13.21 4.13 31.28
N ALA A 384 -14.54 4.18 31.26
CA ALA A 384 -15.39 3.41 32.15
C ALA A 384 -15.58 2.00 31.58
N GLY A 385 -15.56 0.99 32.44
CA GLY A 385 -15.95 -0.38 32.10
C GLY A 385 -17.00 -0.94 33.04
N GLY A 386 -17.34 -2.21 32.84
CA GLY A 386 -18.41 -2.90 33.58
C GLY A 386 -19.77 -2.84 32.87
N PHE A 387 -19.80 -2.69 31.55
CA PHE A 387 -21.02 -2.77 30.74
C PHE A 387 -21.26 -4.21 30.28
N ALA A 388 -22.47 -4.73 30.41
CA ALA A 388 -22.85 -6.07 29.97
C ALA A 388 -22.89 -6.20 28.44
N ASN A 389 -23.19 -5.12 27.72
CA ASN A 389 -23.25 -5.09 26.26
C ASN A 389 -23.06 -3.65 25.72
N LYS A 390 -23.02 -3.52 24.39
CA LYS A 390 -22.86 -2.23 23.70
C LYS A 390 -23.96 -1.22 24.05
N GLY A 391 -25.21 -1.66 24.11
CA GLY A 391 -26.37 -0.80 24.36
C GLY A 391 -26.33 -0.13 25.74
N GLU A 392 -25.79 -0.83 26.74
CA GLU A 392 -25.57 -0.27 28.07
C GLU A 392 -24.49 0.83 28.05
N ALA A 393 -23.38 0.61 27.33
CA ALA A 393 -22.33 1.61 27.15
C ALA A 393 -22.83 2.83 26.36
N GLU A 394 -23.67 2.63 25.34
CA GLU A 394 -24.29 3.69 24.54
C GLU A 394 -25.24 4.55 25.39
N SER A 395 -26.07 3.90 26.21
CA SER A 395 -26.99 4.59 27.14
C SER A 395 -26.23 5.41 28.17
N PHE A 396 -25.15 4.86 28.74
CA PHE A 396 -24.25 5.58 29.65
C PHE A 396 -23.63 6.81 28.98
N CYS A 397 -23.10 6.68 27.77
CA CYS A 397 -22.55 7.82 27.04
C CYS A 397 -23.61 8.85 26.65
N ALA A 398 -24.83 8.44 26.33
CA ALA A 398 -25.93 9.35 26.03
C ALA A 398 -26.31 10.20 27.26
N ALA A 399 -26.35 9.60 28.45
CA ALA A 399 -26.59 10.32 29.69
C ALA A 399 -25.49 11.36 29.96
N LEU A 400 -24.22 10.98 29.82
CA LEU A 400 -23.10 11.91 30.03
C LEU A 400 -23.08 13.08 29.06
N ARG A 401 -23.42 12.85 27.79
CA ARG A 401 -23.49 13.93 26.79
C ARG A 401 -24.59 14.94 27.11
N LYS A 402 -25.70 14.53 27.73
CA LYS A 402 -26.74 15.45 28.22
C LYS A 402 -26.22 16.38 29.33
N ASP A 403 -25.32 15.86 30.16
CA ASP A 403 -24.63 16.64 31.20
C ASP A 403 -23.42 17.43 30.66
N GLY A 404 -23.23 17.47 29.34
CA GLY A 404 -22.10 18.15 28.69
C GLY A 404 -20.76 17.41 28.78
N GLN A 405 -20.73 16.19 29.32
CA GLN A 405 -19.52 15.39 29.40
C GLN A 405 -19.31 14.58 28.11
N PRO A 406 -18.16 14.76 27.41
CA PRO A 406 -17.86 13.95 26.23
C PRO A 406 -17.70 12.47 26.61
N CYS A 407 -18.31 11.61 25.80
CA CYS A 407 -18.25 10.16 25.97
C CYS A 407 -18.29 9.46 24.61
N LEU A 408 -17.48 8.41 24.44
CA LEU A 408 -17.45 7.57 23.23
C LEU A 408 -17.46 6.10 23.62
N VAL A 409 -18.36 5.30 23.04
CA VAL A 409 -18.35 3.85 23.22
C VAL A 409 -17.22 3.27 22.39
N VAL A 410 -16.39 2.44 23.01
CA VAL A 410 -15.24 1.79 22.39
C VAL A 410 -15.25 0.31 22.72
N ASP A 411 -14.71 -0.49 21.81
CA ASP A 411 -14.42 -1.90 22.06
C ASP A 411 -13.01 -2.03 22.65
N LYS A 412 -12.76 -3.10 23.43
CA LYS A 412 -11.54 -3.32 24.23
C LYS A 412 -10.28 -3.46 23.38
#